data_AF-A0A8C6Y7L1-F1
#
_entry.id   AF-A0A8C6Y7L1-F1
#
_cell.length_a   1.000
_cell.length_b   1.000
_cell.length_c   1.000
_cell.angle_alpha   90.00
_cell.angle_beta   90.00
_cell.angle_gamma   90.00
#
_symmetry.space_group_name_H-M   'P 1'
#
loop_
_entity.id
_entity.type
_entity.pdbx_description
1 polymer ?
#
loop_
_entity_poly.entity_id
_entity_poly.type
_entity_poly.pdbx_seq_one_letter_code
_entity_poly.pdbx_strand_id
1 'polypeptide(L)'
;MRNTVQEHSAFRFAVQLYNTNQNFTEKPFHLNYHVDHLDSSNSFSVTNAFCSQFSRGVYAIFGFYDQMSMNTLTSFCGALHTSFITPSFPTDAEVQFVIQMRPALKGAILSLLTYYNWEKFVYLYDTERGKNVFFFPSWFLSPFAS
;
A
#
# COMPACT_ATOMS: atom_id res chain seq x y z
N MET A 1 6.38 -6.62 12.82
CA MET A 1 6.18 -5.53 13.81
C MET A 1 7.26 -4.43 13.81
N ARG A 2 8.38 -4.51 13.06
CA ARG A 2 9.48 -3.51 13.13
C ARG A 2 9.34 -2.28 12.19
N ASN A 3 8.49 -2.34 11.14
CA ASN A 3 8.40 -1.28 10.12
C ASN A 3 7.46 -0.12 10.46
N THR A 4 6.33 -0.40 11.13
CA THR A 4 5.27 0.61 11.32
C THR A 4 5.69 1.79 12.19
N VAL A 5 6.63 1.59 13.13
CA VAL A 5 7.16 2.66 13.99
C VAL A 5 8.03 3.64 13.19
N GLN A 6 8.86 3.13 12.28
CA GLN A 6 9.71 3.96 11.43
C GLN A 6 8.85 4.73 10.42
N GLU A 7 7.87 4.07 9.82
CA GLU A 7 6.92 4.68 8.89
C GLU A 7 6.10 5.78 9.56
N HIS A 8 5.60 5.54 10.77
CA HIS A 8 4.89 6.55 11.55
C HIS A 8 5.80 7.74 11.92
N SER A 9 7.06 7.49 12.26
CA SER A 9 8.03 8.55 12.56
C SER A 9 8.35 9.40 11.33
N ALA A 10 8.55 8.75 10.18
CA ALA A 10 8.76 9.42 8.90
C ALA A 10 7.54 10.26 8.49
N PHE A 11 6.32 9.75 8.71
CA PHE A 11 5.09 10.50 8.48
C PHE A 11 5.03 11.78 9.32
N ARG A 12 5.26 11.69 10.63
CA ARG A 12 5.26 12.87 11.53
C ARG A 12 6.33 13.88 11.11
N PHE A 13 7.52 13.40 10.74
CA PHE A 13 8.61 14.25 10.28
C PHE A 13 8.26 14.99 8.97
N ALA A 14 7.66 14.30 8.00
CA ALA A 14 7.25 14.91 6.74
C ALA A 14 6.16 15.99 6.95
N VAL A 15 5.17 15.72 7.79
CA VAL A 15 4.15 16.72 8.15
C VAL A 15 4.76 17.93 8.85
N GLN A 16 5.70 17.68 9.77
CA GLN A 16 6.41 18.76 10.45
C GLN A 16 7.20 19.61 9.45
N LEU A 17 7.94 18.99 8.54
CA LEU A 17 8.71 19.70 7.51
C LEU A 17 7.81 20.60 6.66
N TYR A 18 6.68 20.07 6.19
CA TYR A 18 5.67 20.84 5.45
C TYR A 18 5.14 22.02 6.30
N ASN A 19 4.78 21.77 7.56
CA ASN A 19 4.24 22.79 8.44
C ASN A 19 5.27 23.83 8.91
N THR A 20 6.56 23.52 8.93
CA THR A 20 7.63 24.47 9.28
C THR A 20 8.07 25.34 8.10
N ASN A 21 7.66 25.01 6.88
CA ASN A 21 8.00 25.80 5.71
C ASN A 21 7.38 27.21 5.82
N GLN A 22 8.21 28.23 5.65
CA GLN A 22 7.82 29.64 5.72
C GLN A 22 7.33 30.19 4.37
N ASN A 23 7.56 29.46 3.28
CA ASN A 23 7.08 29.82 1.95
C ASN A 23 5.56 29.63 1.86
N PHE A 24 4.81 30.73 1.87
CA PHE A 24 3.35 30.71 1.75
C PHE A 24 2.84 30.12 0.42
N THR A 25 3.66 30.16 -0.64
CA THR A 25 3.36 29.54 -1.93
C THR A 25 3.42 28.02 -1.89
N GLU A 26 4.35 27.45 -1.12
CA GLU A 26 4.53 26.00 -0.98
C GLU A 26 3.65 25.43 0.14
N LYS A 27 3.25 26.27 1.11
CA LYS A 27 2.40 25.91 2.24
C LYS A 27 1.18 26.85 2.35
N PRO A 28 0.17 26.69 1.47
CA PRO A 28 -1.06 27.49 1.53
C PRO A 28 -2.02 27.04 2.64
N PHE A 29 -1.86 25.83 3.19
CA PHE A 29 -2.71 25.29 4.26
C PHE A 29 -1.89 24.59 5.34
N HIS A 30 -2.46 24.46 6.54
CA HIS A 30 -1.88 23.69 7.63
C HIS A 30 -2.32 22.24 7.56
N LEU A 31 -1.37 21.30 7.56
CA LEU A 31 -1.67 19.88 7.50
C LEU A 31 -1.82 19.33 8.92
N ASN A 32 -3.06 19.03 9.31
CA ASN A 32 -3.38 18.34 10.55
C ASN A 32 -3.54 16.83 10.29
N TYR A 33 -3.16 16.01 11.25
CA TYR A 33 -3.29 14.55 11.16
C TYR A 33 -3.85 13.98 12.45
N HIS A 34 -4.59 12.87 12.33
CA HIS A 34 -5.08 12.08 13.45
C HIS A 34 -4.63 10.63 13.26
N VAL A 35 -3.98 10.06 14.26
CA VAL A 35 -3.42 8.70 14.19
C VAL A 35 -4.25 7.76 15.02
N ASP A 36 -4.71 6.66 14.40
CA ASP A 36 -5.24 5.50 15.11
C ASP A 36 -4.25 4.35 14.97
N HIS A 37 -3.83 3.75 16.10
CA HIS A 37 -2.98 2.57 16.08
C HIS A 37 -3.85 1.32 16.00
N LEU A 38 -3.62 0.52 14.97
CA LEU A 38 -4.36 -0.70 14.71
C LEU A 38 -3.42 -1.89 14.83
N ASP A 39 -3.79 -2.87 15.65
CA ASP A 39 -3.18 -4.20 15.59
C ASP A 39 -3.70 -4.87 14.32
N SER A 40 -2.87 -4.91 13.28
CA SER A 40 -3.25 -5.04 11.86
C SER A 40 -3.90 -6.38 11.42
N SER A 41 -4.42 -7.19 12.34
CA SER A 41 -4.89 -8.55 12.04
C SER A 41 -6.39 -8.70 11.77
N ASN A 42 -7.23 -7.67 11.99
CA ASN A 42 -8.68 -7.84 11.88
C ASN A 42 -9.37 -6.74 11.07
N SER A 43 -10.13 -7.15 10.05
CA SER A 43 -10.96 -6.28 9.21
C SER A 43 -11.98 -5.47 10.01
N PHE A 44 -12.43 -5.97 11.17
CA PHE A 44 -13.34 -5.24 12.05
C PHE A 44 -12.69 -3.99 12.65
N SER A 45 -11.48 -4.12 13.21
CA SER A 45 -10.74 -3.00 13.80
C SER A 45 -10.42 -1.94 12.75
N VAL A 46 -10.03 -2.37 11.55
CA VAL A 46 -9.76 -1.48 10.41
C VAL A 46 -11.01 -0.71 10.00
N THR A 47 -12.16 -1.38 9.93
CA THR A 47 -13.44 -0.74 9.61
C THR A 47 -13.82 0.31 10.66
N ASN A 48 -13.67 -0.03 11.95
CA ASN A 48 -14.00 0.89 13.03
C ASN A 48 -13.11 2.15 13.02
N ALA A 49 -11.80 1.98 12.81
CA ALA A 49 -10.90 3.13 12.68
C ALA A 49 -11.20 3.95 11.42
N PHE A 50 -11.52 3.32 10.30
CA PHE A 50 -11.93 4.03 9.09
C PHE A 50 -13.18 4.90 9.36
N CYS A 51 -14.22 4.33 9.96
CA CYS A 51 -15.45 5.06 10.29
C CYS A 51 -15.20 6.19 11.30
N SER A 52 -14.32 5.99 12.29
CA SER A 52 -13.89 7.02 13.24
C SER A 52 -13.21 8.20 12.53
N GLN A 53 -12.28 7.92 11.62
CA GLN A 53 -11.56 8.94 10.85
C GLN A 53 -12.50 9.68 9.89
N PHE A 54 -13.39 8.95 9.22
CA PHE A 54 -14.39 9.53 8.34
C PHE A 54 -15.33 10.47 9.10
N SER A 55 -15.82 10.05 10.28
CA SER A 55 -16.70 10.87 11.13
C SER A 55 -16.02 12.14 11.65
N ARG A 56 -14.69 12.15 11.74
CA ARG A 56 -13.89 13.34 12.11
C ARG A 56 -13.72 14.33 10.95
N GLY A 57 -14.08 13.95 9.72
CA GLY A 57 -14.01 14.83 8.55
C GLY A 57 -12.62 14.94 7.94
N VAL A 58 -11.95 13.81 7.69
CA VAL A 58 -10.67 13.78 6.98
C VAL A 58 -10.85 13.90 5.47
N TYR A 59 -9.94 14.63 4.79
CA TYR A 59 -9.96 14.76 3.32
C TYR A 59 -9.33 13.56 2.61
N ALA A 60 -8.35 12.93 3.25
CA ALA A 60 -7.66 11.75 2.75
C ALA A 60 -7.16 10.93 3.94
N ILE A 61 -7.03 9.62 3.75
CA ILE A 61 -6.54 8.70 4.77
C ILE A 61 -5.20 8.15 4.30
N PHE A 62 -4.17 8.32 5.13
CA PHE A 62 -2.88 7.67 4.94
C PHE A 62 -2.82 6.42 5.81
N GLY A 63 -2.49 5.28 5.23
CA GLY A 63 -2.46 4.05 6.00
C GLY A 63 -1.83 2.85 5.33
N PHE A 64 -1.75 1.80 6.12
CA PHE A 64 -1.26 0.49 5.72
C PHE A 64 -2.41 -0.50 5.72
N TYR A 65 -2.35 -1.44 4.80
CA TYR A 65 -3.19 -2.63 4.84
C TYR A 65 -2.35 -3.89 4.65
N ASP A 66 -2.94 -4.97 5.14
CA ASP A 66 -2.52 -6.34 4.91
C ASP A 66 -3.51 -7.01 3.94
N GLN A 67 -3.21 -8.22 3.48
CA GLN A 67 -4.04 -8.92 2.49
C GLN A 67 -5.50 -9.11 2.94
N MET A 68 -5.73 -9.25 4.25
CA MET A 68 -7.06 -9.43 4.84
C MET A 68 -7.88 -8.13 4.89
N SER A 69 -7.22 -6.98 5.10
CA SER A 69 -7.86 -5.68 5.29
C SER A 69 -7.96 -4.85 4.00
N MET A 70 -7.17 -5.21 2.99
CA MET A 70 -7.12 -4.55 1.69
C MET A 70 -8.52 -4.40 1.06
N ASN A 71 -9.24 -5.51 0.84
CA ASN A 71 -10.54 -5.48 0.16
C ASN A 71 -11.57 -4.62 0.89
N THR A 72 -11.57 -4.67 2.23
CA THR A 72 -12.46 -3.89 3.07
C THR A 72 -12.19 -2.40 2.90
N LEU A 73 -10.92 -1.99 3.03
CA LEU A 73 -10.52 -0.59 2.88
C LEU A 73 -10.80 -0.04 1.49
N THR A 74 -10.41 -0.76 0.43
CA THR A 74 -10.63 -0.30 -0.95
C THR A 74 -12.11 -0.17 -1.26
N SER A 75 -12.96 -1.07 -0.75
CA SER A 75 -14.41 -0.99 -0.88
C SER A 75 -14.99 0.24 -0.18
N PHE A 76 -14.56 0.54 1.05
CA PHE A 76 -15.00 1.74 1.76
C PHE A 76 -14.56 3.03 1.07
N CYS A 77 -13.32 3.07 0.58
CA CYS A 77 -12.77 4.23 -0.13
C CYS A 77 -13.55 4.50 -1.43
N GLY A 78 -13.90 3.44 -2.16
CA GLY A 78 -14.74 3.52 -3.35
C GLY A 78 -16.18 3.95 -3.05
N ALA A 79 -16.78 3.47 -1.95
CA ALA A 79 -18.16 3.80 -1.59
C ALA A 79 -18.31 5.25 -1.06
N LEU A 80 -17.32 5.73 -0.31
CA LEU A 80 -17.36 7.02 0.38
C LEU A 80 -16.52 8.10 -0.33
N HIS A 81 -16.00 7.80 -1.52
CA HIS A 81 -15.12 8.68 -2.31
C HIS A 81 -13.99 9.30 -1.47
N THR A 82 -13.46 8.53 -0.52
CA THR A 82 -12.39 8.98 0.36
C THR A 82 -11.07 8.44 -0.17
N SER A 83 -10.14 9.34 -0.51
CA SER A 83 -8.85 8.96 -1.06
C SER A 83 -7.97 8.27 -0.02
N PHE A 84 -7.52 7.06 -0.31
CA PHE A 84 -6.61 6.29 0.53
C PHE A 84 -5.22 6.23 -0.07
N ILE A 85 -4.24 6.76 0.66
CA ILE A 85 -2.84 6.82 0.24
C ILE A 85 -2.07 5.76 1.02
N THR A 86 -1.36 4.89 0.30
CA THR A 86 -0.69 3.75 0.92
C THR A 86 0.68 3.44 0.31
N PRO A 87 1.70 3.17 1.16
CA PRO A 87 2.96 2.56 0.73
C PRO A 87 2.91 1.02 0.73
N SER A 88 1.76 0.38 0.99
CA SER A 88 1.60 -1.08 0.97
C SER A 88 1.83 -1.68 -0.43
N PHE A 89 1.80 -3.01 -0.53
CA PHE A 89 1.97 -3.72 -1.81
C PHE A 89 0.87 -3.29 -2.80
N PRO A 90 1.21 -3.04 -4.08
CA PRO A 90 0.23 -2.63 -5.07
C PRO A 90 -0.76 -3.76 -5.36
N THR A 91 -2.00 -3.39 -5.67
CA THR A 91 -3.07 -4.32 -6.03
C THR A 91 -3.25 -4.31 -7.54
N ASP A 92 -3.38 -5.47 -8.20
CA ASP A 92 -3.68 -5.50 -9.64
C ASP A 92 -5.14 -5.13 -9.97
N ALA A 93 -6.01 -5.07 -8.95
CA ALA A 93 -7.36 -4.56 -9.13
C ALA A 93 -7.31 -3.06 -9.45
N GLU A 94 -8.07 -2.63 -10.45
CA GLU A 94 -8.29 -1.22 -10.76
C GLU A 94 -9.20 -0.62 -9.68
N VAL A 95 -8.58 -0.15 -8.60
CA VAL A 95 -9.29 0.44 -7.46
C VAL A 95 -9.33 1.95 -7.58
N GLN A 96 -10.55 2.49 -7.56
CA GLN A 96 -10.79 3.93 -7.53
C GLN A 96 -10.51 4.46 -6.12
N PHE A 97 -10.09 5.72 -6.02
CA PHE A 97 -9.79 6.40 -4.75
C PHE A 97 -8.65 5.77 -3.92
N VAL A 98 -7.77 4.98 -4.54
CA VAL A 98 -6.59 4.40 -3.87
C VAL A 98 -5.32 4.83 -4.58
N ILE A 99 -4.47 5.57 -3.87
CA ILE A 99 -3.16 6.03 -4.34
C ILE A 99 -2.10 5.09 -3.79
N GLN A 100 -1.51 4.29 -4.67
CA GLN A 100 -0.44 3.35 -4.35
C GLN A 100 0.92 4.03 -4.58
N MET A 101 1.67 4.26 -3.51
CA MET A 101 3.00 4.89 -3.62
C MET A 101 4.10 3.90 -4.00
N ARG A 102 3.87 2.60 -3.77
CA ARG A 102 4.86 1.56 -4.06
C ARG A 102 4.74 1.10 -5.51
N PRO A 103 5.80 1.24 -6.35
CA PRO A 103 5.77 0.76 -7.72
C PRO A 103 5.78 -0.77 -7.78
N ALA A 104 5.19 -1.31 -8.86
CA ALA A 104 5.19 -2.75 -9.10
C ALA A 104 6.57 -3.27 -9.51
N LEU A 105 7.09 -4.27 -8.78
CA LEU A 105 8.41 -4.85 -9.04
C LEU A 105 8.41 -5.93 -10.14
N LYS A 106 7.23 -6.41 -10.56
CA LYS A 106 7.09 -7.50 -11.54
C LYS A 106 7.87 -7.24 -12.84
N GLY A 107 7.79 -6.01 -13.36
CA GLY A 107 8.48 -5.63 -14.59
C GLY A 107 10.02 -5.66 -14.46
N ALA A 108 10.55 -5.14 -13.34
CA ALA A 108 11.99 -5.11 -13.12
C ALA A 108 12.58 -6.52 -12.98
N ILE A 109 11.90 -7.40 -12.26
CA ILE A 109 12.37 -8.78 -12.06
C ILE A 109 12.27 -9.57 -13.37
N LEU A 110 11.20 -9.41 -14.17
CA LEU A 110 11.12 -10.02 -15.51
C LEU A 110 12.27 -9.59 -16.41
N SER A 111 12.56 -8.28 -16.46
CA SER A 111 13.68 -7.76 -17.26
C SER A 111 15.03 -8.32 -16.84
N LEU A 112 15.25 -8.52 -15.53
CA LEU A 112 16.49 -9.14 -15.04
C LEU A 112 16.58 -10.63 -15.41
N LEU A 113 15.47 -11.37 -15.32
CA LEU A 113 15.44 -12.78 -15.72
C LEU A 113 15.75 -12.94 -17.22
N THR A 114 15.18 -12.07 -18.06
CA THR A 114 15.48 -12.04 -19.50
C THR A 114 16.92 -11.60 -19.75
N TYR A 115 17.42 -10.61 -19.03
CA TYR A 115 18.82 -10.15 -19.19
C TYR A 115 19.84 -11.25 -18.87
N TYR A 116 19.58 -12.07 -17.85
CA TYR A 116 20.45 -13.18 -17.47
C TYR A 116 20.14 -14.50 -18.19
N ASN A 117 19.16 -14.55 -19.09
CA ASN A 117 18.70 -15.77 -19.77
C ASN A 117 18.45 -16.94 -18.81
N TRP A 118 17.79 -16.67 -17.68
CA TRP A 118 17.45 -17.72 -16.71
C TRP A 118 16.30 -18.59 -17.21
N GLU A 119 16.61 -19.77 -17.75
CA GLU A 119 15.62 -20.75 -18.19
C GLU A 119 15.13 -21.68 -17.07
N LYS A 120 15.98 -21.94 -16.06
CA LYS A 120 15.66 -22.80 -14.91
C LYS A 120 16.18 -22.15 -13.62
N PHE A 121 15.27 -21.86 -12.70
CA PHE A 121 15.60 -21.33 -11.38
C PHE A 121 14.55 -21.76 -10.35
N VAL A 122 14.91 -21.66 -9.08
CA VAL A 122 13.99 -21.91 -7.96
C VAL A 122 13.44 -20.57 -7.48
N TYR A 123 12.11 -20.46 -7.41
CA TYR A 123 11.43 -19.27 -6.91
C TYR A 123 10.90 -19.52 -5.50
N LEU A 124 11.53 -18.89 -4.51
CA LEU A 124 11.07 -18.90 -3.12
C LEU A 124 10.24 -17.64 -2.88
N TYR A 125 8.97 -17.79 -2.51
CA TYR A 125 8.07 -16.68 -2.27
C TYR A 125 7.22 -16.88 -1.02
N ASP A 126 6.74 -15.75 -0.49
CA ASP A 126 5.80 -15.69 0.61
C ASP A 126 4.53 -14.97 0.15
N THR A 127 3.38 -15.40 0.65
CA THR A 127 2.06 -14.89 0.30
C THR A 127 1.68 -13.59 1.00
N GLU A 128 2.44 -13.15 2.00
CA GLU A 128 2.15 -11.91 2.76
C GLU A 128 2.00 -10.65 1.89
N ARG A 129 2.63 -10.62 0.71
CA ARG A 129 2.60 -9.48 -0.23
C ARG A 129 1.59 -9.65 -1.37
N GLY A 130 0.68 -10.62 -1.26
CA GLY A 130 -0.26 -11.00 -2.30
C GLY A 130 0.32 -12.05 -3.25
N LYS A 131 -0.57 -12.90 -3.81
CA LYS A 131 -0.21 -14.00 -4.72
C LYS A 131 0.27 -13.52 -6.11
N ASN A 132 0.20 -12.23 -6.37
CA ASN A 132 0.39 -11.68 -7.70
C ASN A 132 1.80 -11.16 -7.96
N VAL A 133 2.77 -11.47 -7.07
CA VAL A 133 4.17 -11.12 -7.31
C VAL A 133 4.66 -11.75 -8.61
N PHE A 134 4.17 -12.93 -9.01
CA PHE A 134 4.46 -13.54 -10.31
C PHE A 134 3.37 -14.51 -10.78
N PHE A 135 2.45 -14.05 -11.63
CA PHE A 135 1.78 -14.97 -12.56
C PHE A 135 2.72 -15.15 -13.74
N PHE A 136 3.63 -16.12 -13.67
CA PHE A 136 4.41 -16.50 -14.83
C PHE A 136 3.43 -17.00 -15.91
N PRO A 137 3.53 -16.55 -17.18
CA PRO A 137 2.75 -17.13 -18.26
C PRO A 137 2.95 -18.64 -18.30
N SER A 138 1.92 -19.41 -18.61
CA SER A 138 1.90 -20.89 -18.54
C SER A 138 3.07 -21.57 -19.26
N TRP A 139 3.64 -20.90 -20.26
CA TRP A 139 4.81 -21.30 -21.03
C TRP A 139 6.10 -21.38 -20.21
N PHE A 140 6.18 -20.66 -19.08
CA PHE A 140 7.32 -20.65 -18.16
C PHE A 140 7.23 -21.77 -17.11
N LEU A 141 6.02 -22.25 -16.81
CA LEU A 141 5.75 -23.33 -15.84
C LEU A 141 5.63 -24.72 -16.50
N SER A 142 5.68 -24.78 -17.83
CA SER A 142 5.57 -26.02 -18.60
C SER A 142 6.63 -27.11 -18.31
N PRO A 143 7.87 -26.83 -17.85
CA PRO A 143 8.81 -27.91 -17.55
C PRO A 143 8.63 -28.52 -16.15
N PHE A 144 7.73 -28.01 -15.30
CA PHE A 144 7.51 -28.51 -13.93
C PHE A 144 6.20 -29.30 -13.75
N ALA A 145 5.37 -29.40 -14.78
CA ALA A 145 4.20 -30.28 -14.81
C ALA A 145 4.58 -31.60 -15.54
N SER A 146 5.35 -32.45 -14.87
CA SER A 146 5.48 -33.87 -15.18
C SER A 146 4.49 -34.68 -14.36
#